data_AF-A0A7Z9RWL2-F1
#
_entry.id   AF-A0A7Z9RWL2-F1
#
_cell.length_a   1.000
_cell.length_b   1.000
_cell.length_c   1.000
_cell.angle_alpha   90.00
_cell.angle_beta   90.00
_cell.angle_gamma   90.00
#
_symmetry.space_group_name_H-M   'P 1'
#
loop_
_entity.id
_entity.type
_entity.pdbx_description
1 polymer ?
#
loop_
_entity_poly.entity_id
_entity_poly.type
_entity_poly.pdbx_seq_one_letter_code
_entity_poly.pdbx_strand_id
1 'polypeptide(L)'
;MIPLKAFRFLLPLLRRERSVILIGIFMILVGSLSQVAIPRLVGLAVEKLESGIGIDMVIHIAMAMVGIVLIRCITSFWARQTVIGSSRRIEKRLRDQMFRHIENLDGSFHAKLHTGDLMNRFNSDVEAVRLVFGPAIMYSVQTIFILIFSVTLMLRIDWQLTLWSLFPLGLITLLIRFVGPKVHSLSMRGQEMLSDISVHAQENFANAPVVKAFVVEDAEIERMHRLSHSYFQQNLRIARVRALSNSAFFLFGDLALVTLLLIGGLRILSGDLNLGEFATFNGCQLLLIWPMIALGWVMNLFHRGAASAERLQEILGATPAVDDSRAMDGLNVDRGEIRFDQVSFRYPDSTGAVLEQISFDLPAGKTLGIVGATASGKTTLLNLIPRLSPTVSGQIFVDGHPIEKYTLDELRSSIAMVPQEPFLFSATIAENIAFGVADASM
;
A
#
# COMPACT_ATOMS: atom_id res chain seq x y z
N MET A 1 5.71 5.73 16.93
CA MET A 1 4.35 6.33 16.94
C MET A 1 3.68 6.02 15.61
N ILE A 2 2.39 5.64 15.62
CA ILE A 2 1.63 5.42 14.38
C ILE A 2 1.31 6.80 13.79
N PRO A 3 1.72 7.11 12.55
CA PRO A 3 1.50 8.42 11.91
C PRO A 3 0.04 8.56 11.44
N LEU A 4 -0.90 8.68 12.38
CA LEU A 4 -2.34 8.77 12.12
C LEU A 4 -2.73 9.98 11.25
N LYS A 5 -1.91 11.04 11.23
CA LYS A 5 -2.13 12.24 10.40
C LYS A 5 -2.17 11.92 8.90
N ALA A 6 -1.36 10.98 8.44
CA ALA A 6 -1.28 10.57 7.03
C ALA A 6 -2.60 10.00 6.49
N PHE A 7 -3.46 9.46 7.37
CA PHE A 7 -4.72 8.83 6.97
C PHE A 7 -5.93 9.78 7.02
N ARG A 8 -5.73 11.05 7.39
CA ARG A 8 -6.84 11.99 7.65
C ARG A 8 -7.73 12.20 6.41
N PHE A 9 -7.14 12.26 5.22
CA PHE A 9 -7.90 12.45 3.97
C PHE A 9 -8.78 11.23 3.60
N LEU A 10 -8.52 10.06 4.20
CA LEU A 10 -9.27 8.82 3.97
C LEU A 10 -10.44 8.65 4.96
N LEU A 11 -10.57 9.54 5.97
CA LEU A 11 -11.68 9.53 6.93
C LEU A 11 -13.07 9.54 6.29
N PRO A 12 -13.36 10.29 5.20
CA PRO A 12 -14.65 10.24 4.53
C PRO A 12 -14.98 8.85 3.99
N LEU A 13 -13.99 8.15 3.41
CA LEU A 13 -14.15 6.80 2.88
C LEU A 13 -14.43 5.79 4.02
N LEU A 14 -13.75 5.95 5.15
CA LEU A 14 -13.98 5.15 6.36
C LEU A 14 -15.35 5.38 6.98
N ARG A 15 -15.78 6.65 7.08
CA ARG A 15 -17.08 7.02 7.66
C ARG A 15 -18.24 6.37 6.91
N ARG A 16 -18.10 6.16 5.61
CA ARG A 16 -19.12 5.48 4.78
C ARG A 16 -19.26 3.99 5.10
N GLU A 17 -18.18 3.32 5.51
CA GLU A 17 -18.18 1.89 5.87
C GLU A 17 -18.25 1.65 7.39
N ARG A 18 -18.44 2.71 8.20
CA ARG A 18 -18.33 2.63 9.67
C ARG A 18 -19.24 1.59 10.30
N SER A 19 -20.47 1.44 9.81
CA SER A 19 -21.44 0.48 10.36
C SER A 19 -20.97 -0.96 10.14
N VAL A 20 -20.48 -1.26 8.93
CA VAL A 20 -19.98 -2.60 8.57
C VAL A 20 -18.70 -2.92 9.34
N ILE A 21 -17.80 -1.95 9.49
CA ILE A 21 -16.59 -2.11 10.29
C ILE A 21 -16.93 -2.34 11.77
N LEU A 22 -17.90 -1.61 12.34
CA LEU A 22 -18.34 -1.80 13.72
C LEU A 22 -18.95 -3.19 13.94
N ILE A 23 -19.77 -3.67 13.00
CA ILE A 23 -20.28 -5.05 13.02
C ILE A 23 -19.10 -6.03 12.99
N GLY A 24 -18.11 -5.80 12.13
CA GLY A 24 -16.91 -6.63 12.08
C GLY A 24 -16.12 -6.65 13.39
N ILE A 25 -15.92 -5.49 14.02
CA ILE A 25 -15.26 -5.38 15.34
C ILE A 25 -16.04 -6.15 16.40
N PHE A 26 -17.38 -6.07 16.38
CA PHE A 26 -18.23 -6.85 17.28
C PHE A 26 -18.09 -8.36 17.03
N MET A 27 -18.07 -8.81 15.77
CA MET A 27 -17.82 -10.22 15.44
C MET A 27 -16.44 -10.68 15.91
N ILE A 28 -15.41 -9.83 15.80
CA ILE A 28 -14.08 -10.13 16.34
C ILE A 28 -14.12 -10.22 17.86
N LEU A 29 -14.86 -9.34 18.55
CA LEU A 29 -15.02 -9.40 20.00
C LEU A 29 -15.64 -10.73 20.44
N VAL A 30 -16.76 -11.13 19.82
CA VAL A 30 -17.43 -12.39 20.14
C VAL A 30 -16.52 -13.58 19.81
N GLY A 31 -15.88 -13.58 18.63
CA GLY A 31 -14.97 -14.63 18.21
C GLY A 31 -13.75 -14.77 19.13
N SER A 32 -13.16 -13.66 19.59
CA SER A 32 -12.07 -13.64 20.56
C SER A 32 -12.51 -14.15 21.92
N LEU A 33 -13.70 -13.78 22.40
CA LEU A 33 -14.26 -14.30 23.64
C LEU A 33 -14.48 -15.82 23.55
N SER A 34 -15.08 -16.30 22.46
CA SER A 34 -15.24 -17.72 22.18
C SER A 34 -13.90 -18.46 22.14
N GLN A 35 -12.86 -17.85 21.56
CA GLN A 35 -11.53 -18.44 21.51
C GLN A 35 -10.90 -18.61 22.90
N VAL A 36 -11.08 -17.65 23.81
CA VAL A 36 -10.58 -17.72 25.19
C VAL A 36 -11.44 -18.61 26.08
N ALA A 37 -12.73 -18.76 25.78
CA ALA A 37 -13.62 -19.65 26.51
C ALA A 37 -13.22 -21.14 26.37
N ILE A 38 -12.62 -21.54 25.25
CA ILE A 38 -12.20 -22.93 24.99
C ILE A 38 -11.20 -23.43 26.06
N PRO A 39 -10.06 -22.77 26.32
CA PRO A 39 -9.17 -23.13 27.44
C PRO A 39 -9.87 -23.28 28.79
N ARG A 40 -10.83 -22.40 29.11
CA ARG A 40 -11.57 -22.50 30.38
C ARG A 40 -12.47 -23.73 30.44
N LEU A 41 -13.12 -24.09 29.34
CA LEU A 41 -13.91 -25.32 29.26
C LEU A 41 -13.04 -26.58 29.37
N VAL A 42 -11.86 -26.58 28.74
CA VAL A 42 -10.88 -27.66 28.92
C VAL A 42 -10.49 -27.79 30.39
N GLY A 43 -10.19 -26.67 31.06
CA GLY A 43 -9.92 -26.66 32.49
C GLY A 43 -11.05 -27.20 33.34
N LEU A 44 -12.29 -26.79 33.07
CA LEU A 44 -13.48 -27.32 33.76
C LEU A 44 -13.63 -28.82 33.55
N ALA A 45 -13.38 -29.34 32.34
CA ALA A 45 -13.45 -30.78 32.08
C ALA A 45 -12.41 -31.55 32.90
N VAL A 46 -11.18 -31.04 32.98
CA VAL A 46 -10.10 -31.65 33.78
C VAL A 46 -10.45 -31.64 35.28
N GLU A 47 -10.91 -30.51 35.81
CA GLU A 47 -11.33 -30.36 37.22
C GLU A 47 -12.49 -31.33 37.58
N LYS A 48 -13.45 -31.50 36.66
CA LYS A 48 -14.60 -32.40 36.86
C LYS A 48 -14.24 -33.88 36.77
N LEU A 49 -13.30 -34.24 35.90
CA LEU A 49 -12.76 -35.59 35.82
C LEU A 49 -11.99 -35.98 37.08
N GLU A 50 -11.18 -35.06 37.61
CA GLU A 50 -10.42 -35.29 38.84
C GLU A 50 -11.32 -35.46 40.07
N SER A 51 -12.41 -34.69 40.16
CA SER A 51 -13.40 -34.81 41.24
C SER A 51 -14.30 -36.06 41.16
N GLY A 52 -14.07 -36.95 40.19
CA GLY A 52 -14.77 -38.23 40.06
C GLY A 52 -16.19 -38.13 39.48
N ILE A 53 -16.53 -37.00 38.85
CA ILE A 53 -17.84 -36.82 38.20
C ILE A 53 -17.88 -37.59 36.88
N GLY A 54 -19.03 -38.24 36.62
CA GLY A 54 -19.22 -39.16 35.50
C GLY A 54 -19.03 -38.54 34.10
N ILE A 55 -18.71 -39.42 33.14
CA ILE A 55 -18.45 -39.13 31.71
C ILE A 55 -19.55 -38.25 31.09
N ASP A 56 -20.80 -38.38 31.55
CA ASP A 56 -21.94 -37.59 31.07
C ASP A 56 -21.69 -36.08 31.16
N MET A 57 -21.13 -35.56 32.26
CA MET A 57 -20.84 -34.13 32.40
C MET A 57 -19.73 -33.68 31.44
N VAL A 58 -18.75 -34.54 31.19
CA VAL A 58 -17.65 -34.27 30.24
C VAL A 58 -18.19 -34.18 28.81
N ILE A 59 -19.17 -35.03 28.45
CA ILE A 59 -19.85 -34.95 27.16
C ILE A 59 -20.58 -33.62 27.01
N HIS A 60 -21.27 -33.13 28.05
CA HIS A 60 -21.92 -31.82 28.01
C HIS A 60 -20.91 -30.67 27.81
N ILE A 61 -19.75 -30.73 28.48
CA ILE A 61 -18.67 -29.75 28.30
C ILE A 61 -18.10 -29.84 26.87
N ALA A 62 -17.88 -31.04 26.34
CA ALA A 62 -17.41 -31.25 24.97
C ALA A 62 -18.41 -30.70 23.94
N MET A 63 -19.72 -30.93 24.12
CA MET A 63 -20.78 -30.36 23.28
C MET A 63 -20.83 -28.84 23.37
N ALA A 64 -20.64 -28.27 24.57
CA ALA A 64 -20.50 -26.83 24.74
C ALA A 64 -19.27 -26.28 24.00
N MET A 65 -18.13 -26.99 24.04
CA MET A 65 -16.94 -26.62 23.27
C MET A 65 -17.21 -26.62 21.76
N VAL A 66 -17.90 -27.64 21.24
CA VAL A 66 -18.32 -27.70 19.83
C VAL A 66 -19.21 -26.49 19.49
N GLY A 67 -20.19 -26.18 20.32
CA GLY A 67 -21.04 -24.99 20.16
C GLY A 67 -20.24 -23.69 20.11
N ILE A 68 -19.28 -23.49 21.01
CA ILE A 68 -18.40 -22.31 21.03
C ILE A 68 -17.50 -22.26 19.79
N VAL A 69 -16.98 -23.39 19.33
CA VAL A 69 -16.17 -23.45 18.10
C VAL A 69 -17.02 -23.08 16.87
N LEU A 70 -18.28 -23.52 16.81
CA LEU A 70 -19.20 -23.13 15.75
C LEU A 70 -19.49 -21.63 15.77
N ILE A 71 -19.74 -21.05 16.95
CA ILE A 71 -19.90 -19.59 17.12
C ILE A 71 -18.65 -18.87 16.64
N ARG A 72 -17.46 -19.33 17.06
CA ARG A 72 -16.17 -18.77 16.62
C ARG A 72 -15.99 -18.86 15.11
N CYS A 73 -16.39 -19.97 14.48
CA CYS A 73 -16.30 -20.15 13.03
C CYS A 73 -17.19 -19.13 12.29
N ILE A 74 -18.46 -19.02 12.68
CA ILE A 74 -19.43 -18.09 12.09
C ILE A 74 -18.96 -16.65 12.26
N THR A 75 -18.60 -16.26 13.48
CA THR A 75 -18.12 -14.91 13.80
C THR A 75 -16.82 -14.58 13.08
N SER A 76 -15.88 -15.51 12.97
CA SER A 76 -14.62 -15.31 12.23
C SER A 76 -14.86 -15.13 10.73
N PHE A 77 -15.79 -15.91 10.15
CA PHE A 77 -16.18 -15.76 8.76
C PHE A 77 -16.78 -14.38 8.50
N TRP A 78 -17.76 -13.98 9.31
CA TRP A 78 -18.42 -12.68 9.14
C TRP A 78 -17.49 -11.51 9.43
N ALA A 79 -16.65 -11.60 10.48
CA ALA A 79 -15.62 -10.61 10.75
C ALA A 79 -14.73 -10.38 9.51
N ARG A 80 -14.27 -11.47 8.88
CA ARG A 80 -13.47 -11.41 7.66
C ARG A 80 -14.24 -10.77 6.51
N GLN A 81 -15.47 -11.19 6.25
CA GLN A 81 -16.30 -10.62 5.18
C GLN A 81 -16.58 -9.13 5.39
N THR A 82 -16.87 -8.71 6.61
CA THR A 82 -17.15 -7.31 6.92
C THR A 82 -15.90 -6.45 6.86
N VAL A 83 -14.80 -6.83 7.53
CA VAL A 83 -13.62 -5.98 7.65
C VAL A 83 -12.80 -5.99 6.36
N ILE A 84 -12.48 -7.18 5.82
CA ILE A 84 -11.72 -7.28 4.56
C ILE A 84 -12.58 -6.83 3.38
N GLY A 85 -13.88 -7.16 3.36
CA GLY A 85 -14.78 -6.65 2.33
C GLY A 85 -14.89 -5.13 2.32
N SER A 86 -14.93 -4.49 3.50
CA SER A 86 -14.93 -3.02 3.59
C SER A 86 -13.63 -2.42 3.08
N SER A 87 -12.47 -3.00 3.42
CA SER A 87 -11.18 -2.50 2.92
C SER A 87 -11.06 -2.60 1.40
N ARG A 88 -11.62 -3.66 0.79
CA ARG A 88 -11.72 -3.80 -0.68
C ARG A 88 -12.62 -2.75 -1.32
N ARG A 89 -13.76 -2.41 -0.71
CA ARG A 89 -14.64 -1.33 -1.18
C ARG A 89 -13.96 0.04 -1.07
N ILE A 90 -13.19 0.26 0.00
CA ILE A 90 -12.37 1.48 0.16
C ILE A 90 -11.30 1.55 -0.92
N GLU A 91 -10.57 0.46 -1.18
CA GLU A 91 -9.60 0.36 -2.28
C GLU A 91 -10.23 0.73 -3.62
N LYS A 92 -11.38 0.12 -3.97
CA LYS A 92 -12.07 0.42 -5.23
C LYS A 92 -12.38 1.92 -5.34
N ARG A 93 -13.02 2.50 -4.33
CA ARG A 93 -13.38 3.92 -4.35
C ARG A 93 -12.17 4.84 -4.43
N LEU A 94 -11.07 4.47 -3.77
CA LEU A 94 -9.84 5.24 -3.83
C LEU A 94 -9.25 5.21 -5.24
N ARG A 95 -9.24 4.05 -5.90
CA ARG A 95 -8.84 3.95 -7.33
C ARG A 95 -9.76 4.77 -8.23
N ASP A 96 -11.08 4.68 -8.04
CA ASP A 96 -12.05 5.43 -8.84
C ASP A 96 -11.91 6.96 -8.64
N GLN A 97 -11.54 7.41 -7.43
CA GLN A 97 -11.28 8.81 -7.13
C GLN A 97 -9.96 9.29 -7.73
N MET A 98 -8.90 8.50 -7.57
CA MET A 98 -7.59 8.81 -8.15
C MET A 98 -7.66 8.87 -9.67
N PHE A 99 -8.32 7.90 -10.30
CA PHE A 99 -8.47 7.83 -11.75
C PHE A 99 -9.16 9.07 -12.30
N ARG A 100 -10.36 9.37 -11.79
CA ARG A 100 -11.10 10.59 -12.18
C ARG A 100 -10.32 11.86 -11.90
N HIS A 101 -9.56 11.91 -10.81
CA HIS A 101 -8.79 13.10 -10.48
C HIS A 101 -7.63 13.30 -11.47
N ILE A 102 -6.89 12.23 -11.78
CA ILE A 102 -5.75 12.26 -12.70
C ILE A 102 -6.16 12.59 -14.13
N GLU A 103 -7.31 12.13 -14.59
CA GLU A 103 -7.88 12.50 -15.90
C GLU A 103 -8.13 14.01 -16.03
N ASN A 104 -8.37 14.70 -14.91
CA ASN A 104 -8.61 16.14 -14.89
C ASN A 104 -7.34 16.98 -14.67
N LEU A 105 -6.19 16.35 -14.38
CA LEU A 105 -4.92 17.06 -14.22
C LEU A 105 -4.33 17.44 -15.58
N ASP A 106 -3.63 18.57 -15.62
CA ASP A 106 -3.11 19.15 -16.85
C ASP A 106 -1.81 18.48 -17.32
N GLY A 107 -1.42 18.75 -18.57
CA GLY A 107 -0.24 18.16 -19.19
C GLY A 107 1.06 18.42 -18.42
N SER A 108 1.14 19.53 -17.67
CA SER A 108 2.33 19.82 -16.86
C SER A 108 2.50 18.85 -15.68
N PHE A 109 1.40 18.37 -15.09
CA PHE A 109 1.43 17.34 -14.06
C PHE A 109 1.87 15.99 -14.63
N HIS A 110 1.31 15.61 -15.77
CA HIS A 110 1.66 14.36 -16.48
C HIS A 110 3.10 14.35 -17.00
N ALA A 111 3.66 15.51 -17.33
CA ALA A 111 5.07 15.63 -17.70
C ALA A 111 6.03 15.42 -16.51
N LYS A 112 5.58 15.70 -15.27
CA LYS A 112 6.40 15.55 -14.06
C LYS A 112 6.36 14.14 -13.48
N LEU A 113 5.26 13.42 -13.64
CA LEU A 113 5.15 12.05 -13.16
C LEU A 113 5.49 11.05 -14.26
N HIS A 114 6.46 10.18 -13.97
CA HIS A 114 6.72 9.02 -14.83
C HIS A 114 5.50 8.08 -14.80
N THR A 115 5.08 7.57 -15.95
CA THR A 115 3.96 6.62 -16.06
C THR A 115 4.14 5.41 -15.14
N GLY A 116 5.38 4.94 -14.97
CA GLY A 116 5.72 3.87 -14.03
C GLY A 116 5.43 4.22 -12.57
N ASP A 117 5.66 5.47 -12.16
CA ASP A 117 5.36 5.93 -10.80
C ASP A 117 3.85 6.00 -10.56
N LEU A 118 3.09 6.47 -11.55
CA LEU A 118 1.63 6.45 -11.49
C LEU A 118 1.11 5.02 -11.34
N MET A 119 1.61 4.07 -12.14
CA MET A 119 1.24 2.67 -12.03
C MET A 119 1.58 2.06 -10.66
N ASN A 120 2.75 2.40 -10.11
CA ASN A 120 3.13 1.98 -8.77
C ASN A 120 2.22 2.57 -7.70
N ARG A 121 1.84 3.85 -7.80
CA ARG A 121 0.89 4.48 -6.87
C ARG A 121 -0.49 3.84 -6.94
N PHE A 122 -1.00 3.56 -8.15
CA PHE A 122 -2.28 2.86 -8.33
C PHE A 122 -2.29 1.45 -7.77
N ASN A 123 -1.20 0.69 -7.94
CA ASN A 123 -1.16 -0.70 -7.54
C ASN A 123 -0.66 -0.90 -6.12
N SER A 124 0.59 -0.53 -5.88
CA SER A 124 1.30 -0.83 -4.64
C SER A 124 0.89 0.06 -3.47
N ASP A 125 0.73 1.37 -3.70
CA ASP A 125 0.42 2.30 -2.62
C ASP A 125 -1.03 2.19 -2.16
N VAL A 126 -1.97 2.10 -3.10
CA VAL A 126 -3.38 1.80 -2.78
C VAL A 126 -3.51 0.46 -2.05
N GLU A 127 -2.78 -0.57 -2.46
CA GLU A 127 -2.77 -1.85 -1.77
C GLU A 127 -2.22 -1.74 -0.34
N ALA A 128 -1.12 -0.99 -0.14
CA ALA A 128 -0.56 -0.78 1.19
C ALA A 128 -1.56 -0.08 2.13
N VAL A 129 -2.30 0.92 1.63
CA VAL A 129 -3.38 1.58 2.37
C VAL A 129 -4.55 0.62 2.66
N ARG A 130 -4.94 -0.21 1.70
CA ARG A 130 -5.96 -1.26 1.90
C ARG A 130 -5.57 -2.24 3.00
N LEU A 131 -4.29 -2.63 3.06
CA LEU A 131 -3.78 -3.55 4.07
C LEU A 131 -3.91 -2.98 5.50
N VAL A 132 -3.80 -1.65 5.64
CA VAL A 132 -4.08 -0.97 6.91
C VAL A 132 -5.55 -1.12 7.30
N PHE A 133 -6.47 -0.77 6.40
CA PHE A 133 -7.91 -0.76 6.71
C PHE A 133 -8.59 -2.14 6.75
N GLY A 134 -7.90 -3.19 6.32
CA GLY A 134 -8.38 -4.56 6.43
C GLY A 134 -7.60 -5.34 7.48
N PRO A 135 -6.56 -6.10 7.08
CA PRO A 135 -5.80 -6.95 7.99
C PRO A 135 -5.24 -6.23 9.22
N ALA A 136 -4.62 -5.04 9.09
CA ALA A 136 -3.98 -4.40 10.24
C ALA A 136 -5.00 -4.08 11.35
N ILE A 137 -6.14 -3.47 11.01
CA ILE A 137 -7.24 -3.22 11.97
C ILE A 137 -7.78 -4.54 12.52
N MET A 138 -8.07 -5.53 11.66
CA MET A 138 -8.64 -6.82 12.08
C MET A 138 -7.76 -7.49 13.13
N TYR A 139 -6.46 -7.63 12.85
CA TYR A 139 -5.52 -8.29 13.75
C TYR A 139 -5.17 -7.44 14.97
N SER A 140 -5.12 -6.11 14.87
CA SER A 140 -4.99 -5.23 16.05
C SER A 140 -6.13 -5.44 17.03
N VAL A 141 -7.38 -5.37 16.55
CA VAL A 141 -8.58 -5.50 17.38
C VAL A 141 -8.64 -6.91 17.98
N GLN A 142 -8.35 -7.94 17.18
CA GLN A 142 -8.28 -9.32 17.67
C GLN A 142 -7.21 -9.49 18.75
N THR A 143 -6.00 -8.97 18.52
CA THR A 143 -4.87 -9.02 19.48
C THR A 143 -5.25 -8.34 20.79
N ILE A 144 -5.85 -7.15 20.74
CA ILE A 144 -6.29 -6.42 21.93
C ILE A 144 -7.31 -7.23 22.72
N PHE A 145 -8.33 -7.79 22.07
CA PHE A 145 -9.35 -8.58 22.78
C PHE A 145 -8.82 -9.90 23.34
N ILE A 146 -8.01 -10.65 22.59
CA ILE A 146 -7.39 -11.88 23.09
C ILE A 146 -6.49 -11.56 24.29
N LEU A 147 -5.68 -10.49 24.20
CA LEU A 147 -4.83 -10.06 25.31
C LEU A 147 -5.67 -9.71 26.54
N ILE A 148 -6.70 -8.87 26.39
CA ILE A 148 -7.57 -8.46 27.50
C ILE A 148 -8.26 -9.67 28.12
N PHE A 149 -8.91 -10.53 27.34
CA PHE A 149 -9.65 -11.67 27.86
C PHE A 149 -8.76 -12.72 28.50
N SER A 150 -7.67 -13.12 27.83
CA SER A 150 -6.73 -14.12 28.38
C SER A 150 -6.05 -13.61 29.65
N VAL A 151 -5.51 -12.39 29.64
CA VAL A 151 -4.82 -11.83 30.82
C VAL A 151 -5.81 -11.61 31.97
N THR A 152 -7.02 -11.13 31.70
CA THR A 152 -8.05 -10.99 32.75
C THR A 152 -8.42 -12.33 33.37
N LEU A 153 -8.56 -13.38 32.55
CA LEU A 153 -8.86 -14.72 33.04
C LEU A 153 -7.70 -15.29 33.87
N MET A 154 -6.46 -15.15 33.39
CA MET A 154 -5.26 -15.59 34.10
C MET A 154 -5.09 -14.85 35.44
N LEU A 155 -5.24 -13.52 35.45
CA LEU A 155 -5.14 -12.71 36.68
C LEU A 155 -6.20 -13.08 37.73
N ARG A 156 -7.39 -13.50 37.29
CA ARG A 156 -8.46 -13.96 38.19
C ARG A 156 -8.17 -15.30 38.84
N ILE A 157 -7.41 -16.17 38.17
CA ILE A 157 -7.01 -17.47 38.71
C ILE A 157 -5.79 -17.24 39.63
N ASP A 158 -4.70 -16.67 39.10
CA ASP A 158 -3.49 -16.41 39.87
C ASP A 158 -2.66 -15.27 39.28
N TRP A 159 -2.59 -14.14 40.00
CA TRP A 159 -1.87 -12.96 39.51
C TRP A 159 -0.34 -13.14 39.49
N GLN A 160 0.22 -13.94 40.40
CA GLN A 160 1.68 -14.16 40.48
C GLN A 160 2.12 -15.06 39.33
N LEU A 161 1.42 -16.18 39.13
CA LEU A 161 1.67 -17.09 38.01
C LEU A 161 1.49 -16.36 36.67
N THR A 162 0.49 -15.47 36.57
CA THR A 162 0.29 -14.64 35.37
C THR A 162 1.52 -13.79 35.05
N LEU A 163 2.08 -13.07 36.03
CA LEU A 163 3.27 -12.24 35.80
C LEU A 163 4.47 -13.08 35.36
N TRP A 164 4.68 -14.23 36.00
CA TRP A 164 5.76 -15.15 35.64
C TRP A 164 5.59 -15.74 34.24
N SER A 165 4.37 -16.14 33.85
CA SER A 165 4.05 -16.65 32.51
C SER A 165 4.17 -15.58 31.43
N LEU A 166 3.83 -14.32 31.73
CA LEU A 166 3.92 -13.21 30.78
C LEU A 166 5.34 -12.68 30.60
N PHE A 167 6.23 -12.87 31.59
CA PHE A 167 7.58 -12.30 31.56
C PHE A 167 8.39 -12.78 30.34
N PRO A 168 8.53 -14.09 30.05
CA PRO A 168 9.24 -14.56 28.86
C PRO A 168 8.57 -14.10 27.55
N LEU A 169 7.24 -14.04 27.51
CA LEU A 169 6.50 -13.51 26.36
C LEU A 169 6.81 -12.02 26.13
N GLY A 170 6.95 -11.22 27.20
CA GLY A 170 7.35 -9.81 27.10
C GLY A 170 8.75 -9.62 26.51
N LEU A 171 9.69 -10.54 26.79
CA LEU A 171 11.04 -10.53 26.20
C LEU A 171 11.02 -10.70 24.68
N ILE A 172 10.02 -11.41 24.15
CA ILE A 172 9.83 -11.54 22.70
C ILE A 172 9.58 -10.17 22.04
N THR A 173 8.73 -9.33 22.64
CA THR A 173 8.47 -7.98 22.13
C THR A 173 9.73 -7.10 22.17
N LEU A 174 10.54 -7.22 23.22
CA LEU A 174 11.82 -6.53 23.32
C LEU A 174 12.79 -7.01 22.23
N LEU A 175 12.88 -8.31 22.01
CA LEU A 175 13.70 -8.90 20.94
C LEU A 175 13.31 -8.33 19.58
N ILE A 176 12.01 -8.27 19.25
CA ILE A 176 11.52 -7.67 18.00
C ILE A 176 11.96 -6.20 17.89
N ARG A 177 11.81 -5.44 18.99
CA ARG A 177 12.15 -4.01 19.02
C ARG A 177 13.64 -3.76 18.73
N PHE A 178 14.53 -4.60 19.25
CA PHE A 178 15.98 -4.43 19.06
C PHE A 178 16.49 -5.05 17.76
N VAL A 179 15.98 -6.22 17.37
CA VAL A 179 16.49 -6.93 16.18
C VAL A 179 15.84 -6.44 14.89
N GLY A 180 14.59 -5.99 14.94
CA GLY A 180 13.85 -5.49 13.77
C GLY A 180 14.60 -4.41 12.97
N PRO A 181 15.09 -3.32 13.59
CA PRO A 181 15.87 -2.29 12.91
C PRO A 181 17.15 -2.84 12.27
N LYS A 182 17.82 -3.79 12.94
CA LYS A 182 19.05 -4.40 12.41
C LYS A 182 18.77 -5.24 11.17
N VAL A 183 17.72 -6.05 11.19
CA VAL A 183 17.26 -6.83 10.02
C VAL A 183 16.87 -5.89 8.89
N HIS A 184 16.16 -4.79 9.19
CA HIS A 184 15.77 -3.81 8.19
C HIS A 184 16.99 -3.15 7.51
N SER A 185 17.94 -2.64 8.28
CA SER A 185 19.18 -2.03 7.75
C SER A 185 20.00 -3.01 6.90
N LEU A 186 20.16 -4.26 7.34
CA LEU A 186 20.85 -5.28 6.55
C LEU A 186 20.09 -5.62 5.25
N SER A 187 18.75 -5.67 5.31
CA SER A 187 17.93 -5.95 4.13
C SER A 187 17.99 -4.81 3.12
N MET A 188 17.99 -3.54 3.57
CA MET A 188 18.17 -2.37 2.70
C MET A 188 19.50 -2.44 1.94
N ARG A 189 20.59 -2.71 2.65
CA ARG A 189 21.90 -2.88 2.00
C ARG A 189 21.94 -4.08 1.04
N GLY A 190 21.22 -5.16 1.37
CA GLY A 190 21.05 -6.28 0.44
C GLY A 190 20.30 -5.88 -0.84
N GLN A 191 19.30 -5.02 -0.72
CA GLN A 191 18.53 -4.51 -1.85
C GLN A 191 19.37 -3.61 -2.76
N GLU A 192 20.21 -2.75 -2.18
CA GLU A 192 21.19 -1.93 -2.94
C GLU A 192 22.14 -2.82 -3.76
N MET A 193 22.72 -3.84 -3.13
CA MET A 193 23.62 -4.78 -3.82
C MET A 193 22.92 -5.59 -4.92
N LEU A 194 21.64 -5.92 -4.74
CA LEU A 194 20.84 -6.56 -5.80
C LEU A 194 20.59 -5.59 -6.97
N SER A 195 20.40 -4.30 -6.68
CA SER A 195 20.30 -3.26 -7.70
C SER A 195 21.59 -3.16 -8.51
N ASP A 196 22.75 -3.15 -7.85
CA ASP A 196 24.06 -3.12 -8.53
C ASP A 196 24.25 -4.31 -9.47
N ILE A 197 23.89 -5.53 -9.03
CA ILE A 197 23.92 -6.73 -9.88
C ILE A 197 22.99 -6.56 -11.09
N SER A 198 21.78 -6.03 -10.88
CA SER A 198 20.78 -5.88 -11.94
C SER A 198 21.21 -4.84 -12.98
N VAL A 199 21.74 -3.70 -12.54
CA VAL A 199 22.30 -2.66 -13.42
C VAL A 199 23.44 -3.25 -14.24
N HIS A 200 24.37 -3.94 -13.60
CA HIS A 200 25.50 -4.55 -14.29
C HIS A 200 25.08 -5.61 -15.32
N ALA A 201 24.10 -6.44 -14.98
CA ALA A 201 23.53 -7.40 -15.91
C ALA A 201 22.87 -6.70 -17.11
N GLN A 202 22.09 -5.64 -16.86
CA GLN A 202 21.44 -4.86 -17.91
C GLN A 202 22.45 -4.19 -18.84
N GLU A 203 23.52 -3.59 -18.30
CA GLU A 203 24.62 -2.99 -19.07
C GLU A 203 25.29 -4.03 -19.97
N ASN A 204 25.58 -5.22 -19.45
CA ASN A 204 26.22 -6.29 -20.21
C ASN A 204 25.31 -6.90 -21.29
N PHE A 205 24.00 -7.03 -21.03
CA PHE A 205 23.07 -7.50 -22.07
C PHE A 205 22.82 -6.46 -23.16
N ALA A 206 22.61 -5.19 -22.77
CA ALA A 206 22.38 -4.11 -23.72
C ALA A 206 23.61 -3.83 -24.59
N ASN A 207 24.81 -3.97 -24.01
CA ASN A 207 26.09 -3.68 -24.69
C ASN A 207 26.90 -4.95 -24.99
N ALA A 208 26.25 -6.11 -25.11
CA ALA A 208 26.92 -7.38 -25.41
C ALA A 208 27.83 -7.30 -26.66
N PRO A 209 27.47 -6.60 -27.75
CA PRO A 209 28.39 -6.41 -28.88
C PRO A 209 29.68 -5.66 -28.52
N VAL A 210 29.61 -4.68 -27.62
CA VAL A 210 30.78 -3.91 -27.16
C VAL A 210 31.70 -4.79 -26.31
N VAL A 211 31.13 -5.52 -25.35
CA VAL A 211 31.88 -6.45 -24.49
C VAL A 211 32.65 -7.48 -25.35
N LYS A 212 31.99 -8.06 -26.37
CA LYS A 212 32.62 -9.00 -27.30
C LYS A 212 33.64 -8.36 -28.22
N ALA A 213 33.38 -7.15 -28.73
CA ALA A 213 34.29 -6.45 -29.62
C ALA A 213 35.62 -6.10 -28.93
N PHE A 214 35.59 -5.82 -27.62
CA PHE A 214 36.78 -5.54 -26.82
C PHE A 214 37.41 -6.79 -26.16
N VAL A 215 36.80 -7.97 -26.31
CA VAL A 215 37.30 -9.25 -25.76
C VAL A 215 37.53 -9.17 -24.23
N VAL A 216 36.54 -8.63 -23.51
CA VAL A 216 36.60 -8.41 -22.05
C VAL A 216 35.61 -9.29 -21.27
N GLU A 217 35.10 -10.37 -21.87
CA GLU A 217 34.10 -11.26 -21.26
C GLU A 217 34.54 -11.79 -19.89
N ASP A 218 35.78 -12.26 -19.77
CA ASP A 218 36.30 -12.82 -18.51
C ASP A 218 36.37 -11.76 -17.39
N ALA A 219 36.69 -10.50 -17.74
CA ALA A 219 36.74 -9.40 -16.78
C ALA A 219 35.33 -9.06 -16.26
N GLU A 220 34.33 -9.09 -17.14
CA GLU A 220 32.92 -8.89 -16.81
C GLU A 220 32.35 -10.05 -15.98
N ILE A 221 32.71 -11.30 -16.29
CA ILE A 221 32.36 -12.48 -15.49
C ILE A 221 32.94 -12.36 -14.07
N GLU A 222 34.22 -11.99 -13.94
CA GLU A 222 34.85 -11.82 -12.63
C GLU A 222 34.24 -10.65 -11.83
N ARG A 223 33.85 -9.57 -12.51
CA ARG A 223 33.13 -8.46 -11.88
C ARG A 223 31.75 -8.90 -11.38
N MET A 224 30.99 -9.63 -12.19
CA MET A 224 29.70 -10.21 -11.80
C MET A 224 29.86 -11.19 -10.62
N HIS A 225 30.90 -12.02 -10.62
CA HIS A 225 31.20 -12.96 -9.54
C HIS A 225 31.48 -12.23 -8.22
N ARG A 226 32.27 -11.15 -8.25
CA ARG A 226 32.54 -10.32 -7.05
C ARG A 226 31.29 -9.65 -6.48
N LEU A 227 30.43 -9.10 -7.35
CA LEU A 227 29.14 -8.52 -6.94
C LEU A 227 28.24 -9.59 -6.31
N SER A 228 28.10 -10.73 -6.98
CA SER A 228 27.29 -11.86 -6.52
C SER A 228 27.78 -12.44 -5.20
N HIS A 229 29.10 -12.60 -5.02
CA HIS A 229 29.68 -13.08 -3.78
C HIS A 229 29.45 -12.11 -2.62
N SER A 230 29.58 -10.80 -2.88
CA SER A 230 29.30 -9.77 -1.87
C SER A 230 27.83 -9.80 -1.45
N TYR A 231 26.91 -9.94 -2.41
CA TYR A 231 25.47 -10.10 -2.16
C TYR A 231 25.16 -11.38 -1.38
N PHE A 232 25.82 -12.49 -1.71
CA PHE A 232 25.72 -13.75 -0.96
C PHE A 232 26.14 -13.58 0.51
N GLN A 233 27.29 -12.95 0.77
CA GLN A 233 27.76 -12.68 2.13
C GLN A 233 26.78 -11.81 2.92
N GLN A 234 26.17 -10.81 2.26
CA GLN A 234 25.17 -9.97 2.88
C GLN A 234 23.89 -10.75 3.23
N ASN A 235 23.41 -11.61 2.33
CA ASN A 235 22.28 -12.50 2.61
C ASN A 235 22.59 -13.50 3.72
N LEU A 236 23.81 -14.01 3.80
CA LEU A 236 24.23 -14.89 4.89
C LEU A 236 24.19 -14.15 6.24
N ARG A 237 24.57 -12.87 6.29
CA ARG A 237 24.42 -12.03 7.50
C ARG A 237 22.96 -11.85 7.88
N ILE A 238 22.09 -11.55 6.91
CA ILE A 238 20.63 -11.45 7.14
C ILE A 238 20.09 -12.77 7.69
N ALA A 239 20.46 -13.90 7.07
CA ALA A 239 20.04 -15.23 7.45
C ALA A 239 20.47 -15.57 8.89
N ARG A 240 21.72 -15.28 9.27
CA ARG A 240 22.21 -15.50 10.65
C ARG A 240 21.42 -14.71 11.68
N VAL A 241 21.16 -13.42 11.42
CA VAL A 241 20.37 -12.59 12.35
C VAL A 241 18.93 -13.10 12.46
N ARG A 242 18.30 -13.47 11.34
CA ARG A 242 16.94 -14.05 11.34
C ARG A 242 16.89 -15.41 12.05
N ALA A 243 17.87 -16.27 11.80
CA ALA A 243 17.97 -17.57 12.47
C ALA A 243 18.08 -17.40 13.98
N LEU A 244 18.99 -16.54 14.46
CA LEU A 244 19.13 -16.24 15.89
C LEU A 244 17.84 -15.67 16.48
N SER A 245 17.16 -14.77 15.74
CA SER A 245 15.87 -14.21 16.16
C SER A 245 14.84 -15.32 16.33
N ASN A 246 14.63 -16.14 15.30
CA ASN A 246 13.67 -17.25 15.31
C ASN A 246 13.96 -18.26 16.42
N SER A 247 15.23 -18.61 16.63
CA SER A 247 15.62 -19.49 17.74
C SER A 247 15.30 -18.86 19.09
N ALA A 248 15.54 -17.56 19.27
CA ALA A 248 15.20 -16.85 20.50
C ALA A 248 13.68 -16.76 20.72
N PHE A 249 12.87 -16.62 19.66
CA PHE A 249 11.41 -16.70 19.76
C PHE A 249 10.94 -18.03 20.33
N PHE A 250 11.43 -19.16 19.79
CA PHE A 250 11.11 -20.49 20.31
C PHE A 250 11.60 -20.65 21.74
N LEU A 251 12.85 -20.26 22.03
CA LEU A 251 13.42 -20.32 23.38
C LEU A 251 12.56 -19.58 24.41
N PHE A 252 12.09 -18.36 24.12
CA PHE A 252 11.25 -17.61 25.05
C PHE A 252 9.83 -18.18 25.17
N GLY A 253 9.29 -18.74 24.08
CA GLY A 253 8.01 -19.47 24.12
C GLY A 253 8.09 -20.72 25.00
N ASP A 254 9.14 -21.52 24.82
CA ASP A 254 9.40 -22.72 25.61
C ASP A 254 9.76 -22.36 27.05
N LEU A 255 10.50 -21.28 27.28
CA LEU A 255 10.77 -20.77 28.62
C LEU A 255 9.47 -20.36 29.32
N ALA A 256 8.52 -19.73 28.62
CA ALA A 256 7.20 -19.46 29.18
C ALA A 256 6.49 -20.75 29.59
N LEU A 257 6.58 -21.81 28.78
CA LEU A 257 6.00 -23.12 29.11
C LEU A 257 6.69 -23.76 30.32
N VAL A 258 8.02 -23.72 30.38
CA VAL A 258 8.81 -24.22 31.51
C VAL A 258 8.49 -23.45 32.79
N THR A 259 8.38 -22.13 32.73
CA THR A 259 8.00 -21.29 33.87
C THR A 259 6.60 -21.65 34.37
N LEU A 260 5.64 -21.85 33.46
CA LEU A 260 4.31 -22.31 33.80
C LEU A 260 4.34 -23.70 34.47
N LEU A 261 5.06 -24.67 33.89
CA LEU A 261 5.17 -26.03 34.45
C LEU A 261 5.82 -26.03 35.83
N LEU A 262 6.91 -25.28 36.01
CA LEU A 262 7.66 -25.24 37.26
C LEU A 262 6.84 -24.54 38.36
N ILE A 263 6.43 -23.29 38.13
CA ILE A 263 5.76 -22.49 39.16
C ILE A 263 4.32 -22.97 39.34
N GLY A 264 3.60 -23.22 38.24
CA GLY A 264 2.24 -23.77 38.29
C GLY A 264 2.21 -25.17 38.89
N GLY A 265 3.17 -26.04 38.55
CA GLY A 265 3.31 -27.36 39.17
C GLY A 265 3.56 -27.27 40.67
N LEU A 266 4.46 -26.38 41.13
CA LEU A 266 4.67 -26.14 42.55
C LEU A 266 3.40 -25.64 43.26
N ARG A 267 2.58 -24.79 42.60
CA ARG A 267 1.30 -24.33 43.14
C ARG A 267 0.24 -25.43 43.22
N ILE A 268 0.26 -26.38 42.30
CA ILE A 268 -0.60 -27.57 42.39
C ILE A 268 -0.19 -28.41 43.60
N LEU A 269 1.12 -28.60 43.80
CA LEU A 269 1.64 -29.36 44.93
C LEU A 269 1.36 -28.69 46.29
N SER A 270 1.32 -27.35 46.35
CA SER A 270 0.93 -26.63 47.57
C SER A 270 -0.59 -26.58 47.79
N GLY A 271 -1.40 -26.99 46.81
CA GLY A 271 -2.86 -26.93 46.85
C GLY A 271 -3.44 -25.55 46.53
N ASP A 272 -2.62 -24.59 46.10
CA ASP A 272 -3.05 -23.23 45.74
C ASP A 272 -3.68 -23.15 44.34
N LEU A 273 -3.46 -24.15 43.49
CA LEU A 273 -3.94 -24.22 42.11
C LEU A 273 -4.44 -25.64 41.80
N ASN A 274 -5.58 -25.78 41.13
CA ASN A 274 -6.03 -27.11 40.67
C ASN A 274 -5.57 -27.44 39.23
N LEU A 275 -5.65 -28.71 38.83
CA LEU A 275 -5.24 -29.18 37.50
C LEU A 275 -6.05 -28.52 36.36
N GLY A 276 -7.32 -28.20 36.60
CA GLY A 276 -8.18 -27.51 35.64
C GLY A 276 -7.79 -26.04 35.41
N GLU A 277 -7.44 -25.34 36.47
CA GLU A 277 -6.91 -23.98 36.44
C GLU A 277 -5.57 -23.94 35.72
N PHE A 278 -4.69 -24.91 35.98
CA PHE A 278 -3.45 -25.09 35.25
C PHE A 278 -3.66 -25.32 33.75
N ALA A 279 -4.59 -26.21 33.38
CA ALA A 279 -4.94 -26.46 31.98
C ALA A 279 -5.52 -25.20 31.29
N THR A 280 -6.34 -24.43 32.01
CA THR A 280 -6.84 -23.13 31.54
C THR A 280 -5.69 -22.16 31.29
N PHE A 281 -4.76 -22.05 32.23
CA PHE A 281 -3.55 -21.22 32.12
C PHE A 281 -2.71 -21.58 30.90
N ASN A 282 -2.45 -22.87 30.70
CA ASN A 282 -1.68 -23.35 29.56
C ASN A 282 -2.32 -22.98 28.22
N GLY A 283 -3.63 -23.18 28.09
CA GLY A 283 -4.36 -22.81 26.88
C GLY A 283 -4.35 -21.29 26.64
N CYS A 284 -4.58 -20.48 27.68
CA CYS A 284 -4.49 -19.02 27.57
C CYS A 284 -3.10 -18.53 27.17
N GLN A 285 -2.04 -19.16 27.70
CA GLN A 285 -0.66 -18.83 27.36
C GLN A 285 -0.35 -19.10 25.88
N LEU A 286 -0.79 -20.25 25.34
CA LEU A 286 -0.63 -20.58 23.92
C LEU A 286 -1.36 -19.57 23.02
N LEU A 287 -2.54 -19.10 23.43
CA LEU A 287 -3.29 -18.08 22.69
C LEU A 287 -2.57 -16.73 22.61
N LEU A 288 -1.70 -16.41 23.57
CA LEU A 288 -0.98 -15.14 23.62
C LEU A 288 0.27 -15.09 22.72
N ILE A 289 0.80 -16.24 22.27
CA ILE A 289 1.99 -16.30 21.41
C ILE A 289 1.77 -15.54 20.09
N TRP A 290 0.66 -15.83 19.40
CA TRP A 290 0.35 -15.19 18.11
C TRP A 290 0.14 -13.67 18.21
N PRO A 291 -0.66 -13.14 19.15
CA PRO A 291 -0.76 -11.70 19.41
C PRO A 291 0.59 -10.99 19.55
N MET A 292 1.54 -11.61 20.25
CA MET A 292 2.87 -11.03 20.43
C MET A 292 3.67 -10.94 19.12
N ILE A 293 3.55 -11.96 18.27
CA ILE A 293 4.15 -11.96 16.92
C ILE A 293 3.45 -10.95 16.00
N ALA A 294 2.12 -10.95 16.02
CA ALA A 294 1.28 -10.12 15.15
C ALA A 294 1.53 -8.62 15.35
N LEU A 295 1.81 -8.18 16.58
CA LEU A 295 2.12 -6.77 16.88
C LEU A 295 3.22 -6.20 15.97
N GLY A 296 4.32 -6.92 15.77
CA GLY A 296 5.43 -6.45 14.93
C GLY A 296 5.04 -6.31 13.45
N TRP A 297 4.31 -7.31 12.93
CA TRP A 297 3.82 -7.31 11.55
C TRP A 297 2.76 -6.22 11.31
N VAL A 298 1.82 -6.04 12.24
CA VAL A 298 0.80 -4.99 12.17
C VAL A 298 1.44 -3.60 12.21
N MET A 299 2.44 -3.37 13.08
CA MET A 299 3.18 -2.12 13.10
C MET A 299 3.86 -1.82 11.76
N ASN A 300 4.44 -2.83 11.11
CA ASN A 300 5.02 -2.67 9.77
C ASN A 300 3.96 -2.24 8.74
N LEU A 301 2.76 -2.84 8.76
CA LEU A 301 1.67 -2.44 7.88
C LEU A 301 1.26 -0.98 8.07
N PHE A 302 1.14 -0.52 9.32
CA PHE A 302 0.82 0.89 9.61
C PHE A 302 1.90 1.84 9.09
N HIS A 303 3.18 1.53 9.29
CA HIS A 303 4.28 2.36 8.79
C HIS A 303 4.31 2.42 7.26
N ARG A 304 4.22 1.26 6.59
CA ARG A 304 4.21 1.18 5.13
C ARG A 304 2.99 1.89 4.53
N GLY A 305 1.81 1.65 5.11
CA GLY A 305 0.57 2.27 4.65
C GLY A 305 0.57 3.78 4.83
N ALA A 306 1.24 4.32 5.86
CA ALA A 306 1.33 5.75 6.07
C ALA A 306 2.19 6.47 5.02
N ALA A 307 3.38 5.93 4.74
CA ALA A 307 4.24 6.47 3.67
C ALA A 307 3.55 6.40 2.30
N SER A 308 2.76 5.34 2.08
CA SER A 308 1.94 5.20 0.86
C SER A 308 0.80 6.22 0.84
N ALA A 309 0.11 6.43 1.96
CA ALA A 309 -0.97 7.40 2.09
C ALA A 309 -0.49 8.84 1.84
N GLU A 310 0.70 9.22 2.30
CA GLU A 310 1.32 10.53 2.02
C GLU A 310 1.51 10.74 0.51
N ARG A 311 2.07 9.77 -0.21
CA ARG A 311 2.20 9.83 -1.69
C ARG A 311 0.86 9.87 -2.40
N LEU A 312 -0.16 9.16 -1.92
CA LEU A 312 -1.50 9.25 -2.51
C LEU A 312 -2.13 10.62 -2.26
N GLN A 313 -1.86 11.23 -1.10
CA GLN A 313 -2.32 12.57 -0.77
C GLN A 313 -1.67 13.64 -1.66
N GLU A 314 -0.41 13.49 -2.04
CA GLU A 314 0.24 14.39 -3.02
C GLU A 314 -0.52 14.42 -4.35
N ILE A 315 -0.96 13.26 -4.85
CA ILE A 315 -1.74 13.19 -6.08
C ILE A 315 -3.12 13.81 -5.89
N LEU A 316 -3.85 13.37 -4.87
CA LEU A 316 -5.23 13.82 -4.65
C LEU A 316 -5.33 15.28 -4.19
N GLY A 317 -4.22 15.86 -3.76
CA GLY A 317 -4.08 17.27 -3.41
C GLY A 317 -3.55 18.13 -4.55
N ALA A 318 -3.18 17.54 -5.69
CA ALA A 318 -2.80 18.29 -6.88
C ALA A 318 -4.01 19.06 -7.41
N THR A 319 -3.77 20.23 -7.99
CA THR A 319 -4.82 21.04 -8.62
C THR A 319 -4.45 21.26 -10.08
N PRO A 320 -5.40 21.14 -11.02
CA PRO A 320 -5.12 21.41 -12.42
C PRO A 320 -4.66 22.86 -12.59
N ALA A 321 -3.53 23.08 -13.27
CA ALA A 321 -3.06 24.44 -13.53
C ALA A 321 -3.79 25.09 -14.73
N VAL A 322 -4.49 24.30 -15.54
CA VAL A 322 -5.34 24.74 -16.66
C VAL A 322 -6.78 24.40 -16.31
N ASP A 323 -7.67 25.39 -16.33
CA ASP A 323 -9.11 25.20 -16.12
C ASP A 323 -9.96 26.15 -16.99
N ASP A 324 -11.28 26.01 -16.88
CA ASP A 324 -12.29 26.83 -17.58
C ASP A 324 -12.69 28.08 -16.79
N SER A 325 -11.93 28.49 -15.77
CA SER A 325 -12.29 29.64 -14.92
C SER A 325 -12.43 30.98 -15.67
N ARG A 326 -11.83 31.08 -16.87
CA ARG A 326 -11.86 32.27 -17.74
C ARG A 326 -12.74 32.10 -18.98
N ALA A 327 -13.34 30.93 -19.15
CA ALA A 327 -14.16 30.60 -20.32
C ALA A 327 -15.42 31.47 -20.39
N MET A 328 -15.92 31.68 -21.61
CA MET A 328 -17.17 32.37 -21.90
C MET A 328 -18.18 31.36 -22.44
N ASP A 329 -19.38 31.36 -21.86
CA ASP A 329 -20.43 30.43 -22.28
C ASP A 329 -20.85 30.69 -23.74
N GLY A 330 -20.90 29.62 -24.53
CA GLY A 330 -21.38 29.64 -25.92
C GLY A 330 -20.41 30.20 -26.96
N LEU A 331 -19.13 30.43 -26.59
CA LEU A 331 -18.09 30.78 -27.54
C LEU A 331 -17.59 29.52 -28.25
N ASN A 332 -17.76 29.45 -29.58
CA ASN A 332 -17.36 28.31 -30.41
C ASN A 332 -16.23 28.67 -31.38
N VAL A 333 -15.45 27.67 -31.79
CA VAL A 333 -14.43 27.84 -32.84
C VAL A 333 -15.10 27.67 -34.21
N ASP A 334 -15.05 28.71 -35.05
CA ASP A 334 -15.78 28.76 -36.33
C ASP A 334 -14.85 28.61 -37.54
N ARG A 335 -13.79 29.42 -37.61
CA ARG A 335 -12.92 29.54 -38.80
C ARG A 335 -11.57 28.86 -38.59
N GLY A 336 -11.07 28.83 -37.35
CA GLY A 336 -9.76 28.28 -37.01
C GLY A 336 -8.60 29.18 -37.43
N GLU A 337 -8.80 30.50 -37.44
CA GLU A 337 -7.68 31.46 -37.55
C GLU A 337 -6.87 31.46 -36.24
N ILE A 338 -5.53 31.39 -36.34
CA ILE A 338 -4.65 31.35 -35.16
C ILE A 338 -3.68 32.52 -35.20
N ARG A 339 -3.54 33.24 -34.08
CA ARG A 339 -2.56 34.32 -33.93
C ARG A 339 -1.76 34.16 -32.64
N PHE A 340 -0.45 34.26 -32.75
CA PHE A 340 0.47 34.39 -31.63
C PHE A 340 0.91 35.85 -31.51
N ASP A 341 0.78 36.43 -30.33
CA ASP A 341 1.20 37.81 -30.04
C ASP A 341 2.19 37.85 -28.87
N GLN A 342 3.47 38.07 -29.20
CA GLN A 342 4.59 38.20 -28.25
C GLN A 342 4.69 37.03 -27.26
N VAL A 343 4.41 35.81 -27.72
CA VAL A 343 4.32 34.62 -26.88
C VAL A 343 5.69 34.16 -26.42
N SER A 344 5.89 34.17 -25.10
CA SER A 344 7.06 33.56 -24.45
C SER A 344 6.61 32.47 -23.49
N PHE A 345 7.34 31.35 -23.46
CA PHE A 345 7.01 30.19 -22.63
C PHE A 345 8.25 29.59 -21.99
N ARG A 346 8.08 29.14 -20.74
CA ARG A 346 9.10 28.43 -19.96
C ARG A 346 8.43 27.29 -19.20
N TYR A 347 9.01 26.09 -19.28
CA TYR A 347 8.60 24.98 -18.42
C TYR A 347 8.95 25.29 -16.95
N PRO A 348 8.11 24.90 -15.97
CA PRO A 348 8.31 25.23 -14.57
C PRO A 348 9.71 24.89 -14.02
N ASP A 349 10.30 23.78 -14.49
CA ASP A 349 11.59 23.26 -14.01
C ASP A 349 12.78 23.61 -14.93
N SER A 350 12.55 24.35 -16.02
CA SER A 350 13.60 24.79 -16.95
C SER A 350 14.32 26.03 -16.42
N THR A 351 15.62 26.20 -16.67
CA THR A 351 16.38 27.42 -16.32
C THR A 351 16.20 28.55 -17.35
N GLY A 352 15.88 28.23 -18.60
CA GLY A 352 15.69 29.19 -19.70
C GLY A 352 14.29 29.16 -20.30
N ALA A 353 13.93 30.22 -21.03
CA ALA A 353 12.73 30.23 -21.85
C ALA A 353 12.92 29.30 -23.07
N VAL A 354 11.87 28.57 -23.41
CA VAL A 354 11.84 27.67 -24.58
C VAL A 354 11.34 28.40 -25.81
N LEU A 355 10.47 29.38 -25.60
CA LEU A 355 9.95 30.29 -26.62
C LEU A 355 10.10 31.71 -26.10
N GLU A 356 10.55 32.63 -26.96
CA GLU A 356 10.76 34.03 -26.63
C GLU A 356 10.12 34.90 -27.70
N GLN A 357 9.14 35.72 -27.31
CA GLN A 357 8.49 36.76 -28.11
C GLN A 357 7.98 36.31 -29.49
N ILE A 358 7.45 35.09 -29.58
CA ILE A 358 6.95 34.53 -30.83
C ILE A 358 5.68 35.26 -31.26
N SER A 359 5.69 35.82 -32.48
CA SER A 359 4.54 36.50 -33.08
C SER A 359 4.36 36.08 -34.53
N PHE A 360 3.15 35.61 -34.87
CA PHE A 360 2.76 35.29 -36.25
C PHE A 360 1.24 35.15 -36.37
N ASP A 361 0.74 35.28 -37.60
CA ASP A 361 -0.66 35.07 -37.96
C ASP A 361 -0.78 33.88 -38.92
N LEU A 362 -1.72 32.98 -38.65
CA LEU A 362 -2.09 31.85 -39.49
C LEU A 362 -3.57 31.99 -39.90
N PRO A 363 -3.85 32.49 -41.13
CA PRO A 363 -5.21 32.63 -41.62
C PRO A 363 -5.93 31.29 -41.75
N ALA A 364 -7.25 31.30 -41.56
CA ALA A 364 -8.11 30.12 -41.72
C ALA A 364 -7.87 29.41 -43.07
N GLY A 365 -7.77 28.08 -43.04
CA GLY A 365 -7.57 27.22 -44.21
C GLY A 365 -6.16 27.27 -44.83
N LYS A 366 -5.19 27.94 -44.19
CA LYS A 366 -3.78 27.94 -44.61
C LYS A 366 -2.95 26.93 -43.82
N THR A 367 -1.78 26.61 -44.35
CA THR A 367 -0.82 25.65 -43.74
C THR A 367 0.47 26.38 -43.38
N LEU A 368 0.93 26.19 -42.14
CA LEU A 368 2.20 26.73 -41.64
C LEU A 368 3.23 25.60 -41.51
N GLY A 369 4.39 25.76 -42.15
CA GLY A 369 5.54 24.88 -41.98
C GLY A 369 6.49 25.42 -40.90
N ILE A 370 6.72 24.66 -39.83
CA ILE A 370 7.64 25.03 -38.75
C ILE A 370 8.91 24.18 -38.84
N VAL A 371 10.05 24.81 -39.13
CA VAL A 371 11.35 24.15 -39.27
C VAL A 371 12.35 24.65 -38.25
N GLY A 372 13.27 23.78 -37.81
CA GLY A 372 14.31 24.13 -36.85
C GLY A 372 15.02 22.91 -36.29
N ALA A 373 16.18 23.10 -35.66
CA ALA A 373 16.97 22.03 -35.05
C ALA A 373 16.20 21.30 -33.93
N THR A 374 16.62 20.08 -33.57
CA THR A 374 16.08 19.37 -32.40
C THR A 374 16.15 20.25 -31.15
N ALA A 375 15.12 20.19 -30.29
CA ALA A 375 14.96 21.04 -29.11
C ALA A 375 14.75 22.55 -29.35
N SER A 376 14.49 23.00 -30.59
CA SER A 376 14.17 24.41 -30.88
C SER A 376 12.77 24.88 -30.44
N GLY A 377 12.05 24.13 -29.59
CA GLY A 377 10.72 24.52 -29.09
C GLY A 377 9.52 24.23 -30.00
N LYS A 378 9.69 23.55 -31.15
CA LYS A 378 8.59 23.27 -32.11
C LYS A 378 7.40 22.55 -31.48
N THR A 379 7.64 21.44 -30.79
CA THR A 379 6.59 20.66 -30.11
C THR A 379 5.92 21.48 -29.01
N THR A 380 6.70 22.29 -28.28
CA THR A 380 6.18 23.21 -27.26
C THR A 380 5.21 24.21 -27.88
N LEU A 381 5.57 24.83 -29.01
CA LEU A 381 4.70 25.78 -29.71
C LEU A 381 3.34 25.16 -30.06
N LEU A 382 3.34 23.93 -30.61
CA LEU A 382 2.11 23.22 -30.98
C LEU A 382 1.26 22.85 -29.75
N ASN A 383 1.89 22.47 -28.64
CA ASN A 383 1.20 22.10 -27.39
C ASN A 383 0.52 23.29 -26.68
N LEU A 384 0.91 24.53 -26.99
CA LEU A 384 0.29 25.72 -26.41
C LEU A 384 -1.11 25.99 -26.98
N ILE A 385 -1.37 25.64 -28.24
CA ILE A 385 -2.63 25.89 -28.93
C ILE A 385 -3.81 25.19 -28.22
N PRO A 386 -3.78 23.87 -27.93
CA PRO A 386 -4.84 23.16 -27.19
C PRO A 386 -4.79 23.37 -25.66
N ARG A 387 -4.04 24.37 -25.17
CA ARG A 387 -3.84 24.66 -23.74
C ARG A 387 -3.40 23.43 -22.93
N LEU A 388 -2.36 22.72 -23.39
CA LEU A 388 -1.77 21.59 -22.62
C LEU A 388 -0.78 22.08 -21.53
N SER A 389 -0.43 23.37 -21.56
CA SER A 389 0.44 24.03 -20.58
C SER A 389 -0.26 25.26 -19.98
N PRO A 390 0.01 25.61 -18.71
CA PRO A 390 -0.82 26.54 -17.94
C PRO A 390 -0.67 28.03 -18.26
N THR A 391 0.50 28.50 -18.66
CA THR A 391 0.72 29.95 -18.83
C THR A 391 1.80 30.29 -19.84
N VAL A 392 1.53 31.35 -20.61
CA VAL A 392 2.49 32.06 -21.47
C VAL A 392 2.54 33.52 -21.05
N SER A 393 3.65 34.20 -21.33
CA SER A 393 3.66 35.66 -21.46
C SER A 393 3.25 36.00 -22.88
N GLY A 394 2.45 37.04 -23.10
CA GLY A 394 1.82 37.30 -24.41
C GLY A 394 0.42 36.67 -24.50
N GLN A 395 -0.14 36.59 -25.71
CA GLN A 395 -1.46 36.00 -25.94
C GLN A 395 -1.49 35.14 -27.19
N ILE A 396 -2.29 34.06 -27.14
CA ILE A 396 -2.62 33.23 -28.28
C ILE A 396 -4.10 33.38 -28.53
N PHE A 397 -4.47 33.66 -29.78
CA PHE A 397 -5.84 33.86 -30.20
C PHE A 397 -6.27 32.75 -31.16
N VAL A 398 -7.52 32.34 -31.02
CA VAL A 398 -8.28 31.57 -32.02
C VAL A 398 -9.49 32.42 -32.41
N ASP A 399 -9.72 32.64 -33.70
CA ASP A 399 -10.84 33.45 -34.23
C ASP A 399 -10.99 34.82 -33.53
N GLY A 400 -9.85 35.47 -33.26
CA GLY A 400 -9.80 36.79 -32.62
C GLY A 400 -10.01 36.81 -31.11
N HIS A 401 -10.27 35.66 -30.46
CA HIS A 401 -10.47 35.56 -29.02
C HIS A 401 -9.28 34.84 -28.36
N PRO A 402 -8.82 35.27 -27.17
CA PRO A 402 -7.79 34.54 -26.43
C PRO A 402 -8.22 33.10 -26.15
N ILE A 403 -7.30 32.14 -26.29
CA ILE A 403 -7.61 30.71 -26.10
C ILE A 403 -8.17 30.38 -24.71
N GLU A 404 -7.88 31.20 -23.69
CA GLU A 404 -8.42 31.05 -22.34
C GLU A 404 -9.91 31.41 -22.21
N LYS A 405 -10.51 32.01 -23.25
CA LYS A 405 -11.94 32.32 -23.31
C LYS A 405 -12.79 31.15 -23.82
N TYR A 406 -12.19 30.16 -24.45
CA TYR A 406 -12.86 28.93 -24.82
C TYR A 406 -12.88 27.95 -23.65
N THR A 407 -13.94 27.15 -23.55
CA THR A 407 -13.88 25.94 -22.71
C THR A 407 -12.85 24.98 -23.28
N LEU A 408 -12.22 24.18 -22.42
CA LEU A 408 -11.24 23.19 -22.86
C LEU A 408 -11.84 22.15 -23.81
N ASP A 409 -13.11 21.79 -23.60
CA ASP A 409 -13.84 20.85 -24.44
C ASP A 409 -14.02 21.42 -25.86
N GLU A 410 -14.53 22.64 -25.98
CA GLU A 410 -14.73 23.31 -27.27
C GLU A 410 -13.40 23.48 -28.02
N LEU A 411 -12.40 24.09 -27.37
CA LEU A 411 -11.10 24.33 -28.00
C LEU A 411 -10.45 23.04 -28.49
N ARG A 412 -10.48 21.97 -27.68
CA ARG A 412 -9.80 20.70 -28.02
C ARG A 412 -10.60 19.87 -29.02
N SER A 413 -11.93 19.95 -29.02
CA SER A 413 -12.75 19.28 -30.04
C SER A 413 -12.54 19.84 -31.45
N SER A 414 -12.15 21.12 -31.56
CA SER A 414 -11.79 21.75 -32.84
C SER A 414 -10.37 21.42 -33.34
N ILE A 415 -9.55 20.71 -32.55
CA ILE A 415 -8.13 20.46 -32.83
C ILE A 415 -7.87 18.96 -32.94
N ALA A 416 -7.39 18.52 -34.10
CA ALA A 416 -6.80 17.19 -34.26
C ALA A 416 -5.28 17.26 -34.08
N MET A 417 -4.73 16.49 -33.15
CA MET A 417 -3.29 16.39 -32.92
C MET A 417 -2.77 15.01 -33.29
N VAL A 418 -1.74 14.97 -34.15
CA VAL A 418 -1.01 13.75 -34.48
C VAL A 418 0.33 13.79 -33.75
N PRO A 419 0.53 12.99 -32.70
CA PRO A 419 1.78 12.99 -31.95
C PRO A 419 2.93 12.41 -32.78
N GLN A 420 4.17 12.77 -32.41
CA GLN A 420 5.37 12.25 -33.06
C GLN A 420 5.50 10.72 -32.93
N GLU A 421 5.11 10.19 -31.78
CA GLU A 421 5.01 8.76 -31.50
C GLU A 421 3.53 8.41 -31.32
N PRO A 422 2.89 7.70 -32.26
CA PRO A 422 1.49 7.32 -32.13
C PRO A 422 1.31 6.30 -31.01
N PHE A 423 0.26 6.49 -30.22
CA PHE A 423 -0.18 5.53 -29.21
C PHE A 423 -1.43 4.81 -29.71
N LEU A 424 -1.48 3.49 -29.54
CA LEU A 424 -2.65 2.67 -29.85
C LEU A 424 -3.18 2.02 -28.58
N PHE A 425 -4.49 2.08 -28.40
CA PHE A 425 -5.18 1.36 -27.33
C PHE A 425 -5.33 -0.11 -27.68
N SER A 426 -5.48 -0.95 -26.65
CA SER A 426 -5.84 -2.36 -26.81
C SER A 426 -7.30 -2.47 -27.27
N ALA A 427 -7.51 -2.21 -28.54
CA ALA A 427 -8.78 -2.14 -29.26
C ALA A 427 -8.54 -2.50 -30.73
N THR A 428 -9.60 -2.64 -31.51
CA THR A 428 -9.50 -2.86 -32.96
C THR A 428 -8.90 -1.64 -33.67
N ILE A 429 -8.45 -1.84 -34.92
CA ILE A 429 -7.98 -0.74 -35.77
C ILE A 429 -9.09 0.30 -35.96
N ALA A 430 -10.32 -0.17 -36.21
CA ALA A 430 -11.47 0.71 -36.41
C ALA A 430 -11.76 1.57 -35.16
N GLU A 431 -11.74 0.99 -33.96
CA GLU A 431 -11.94 1.73 -32.70
C GLU A 431 -10.84 2.76 -32.44
N ASN A 432 -9.58 2.48 -32.80
CA ASN A 432 -8.49 3.45 -32.69
C ASN A 432 -8.65 4.61 -33.69
N ILE A 433 -9.10 4.35 -34.93
CA ILE A 433 -9.38 5.39 -35.94
C ILE A 433 -10.57 6.27 -35.51
N ALA A 434 -11.61 5.66 -34.94
CA ALA A 434 -12.83 6.35 -34.51
C ALA A 434 -12.71 7.04 -33.12
N PHE A 435 -11.54 7.02 -32.47
CA PHE A 435 -11.38 7.45 -31.08
C PHE A 435 -11.90 8.88 -30.78
N GLY A 436 -11.83 9.79 -31.77
CA GLY A 436 -12.30 11.17 -31.64
C GLY A 436 -13.74 11.43 -32.07
N VAL A 437 -14.50 10.42 -32.51
CA VAL A 437 -15.85 10.59 -33.09
C VAL A 437 -16.79 9.53 -32.54
N ALA A 438 -17.80 9.94 -31.77
CA ALA A 438 -18.74 9.02 -31.11
C ALA A 438 -19.55 8.15 -32.10
N ASP A 439 -19.87 8.68 -33.28
CA ASP A 439 -20.69 8.03 -34.32
C ASP A 439 -19.95 7.97 -35.67
N ALA A 440 -18.70 7.51 -35.67
CA ALA A 440 -17.99 7.27 -36.93
C ALA A 440 -18.73 6.19 -37.73
N SER A 441 -19.34 6.56 -38.86
CA SER A 441 -19.89 5.59 -39.80
C SER A 441 -18.73 4.78 -40.37
N MET A 442 -18.64 3.50 -39.97
CA MET A 442 -17.66 2.57 -40.53
C MET A 442 -17.94 2.22 -41.99
#